data_AF-A0A3M7EE29-F1
#
_entry.id   AF-A0A3M7EE29-F1
#
_cell.length_a   1.000
_cell.length_b   1.000
_cell.length_c   1.000
_cell.angle_alpha   90.00
_cell.angle_beta   90.00
_cell.angle_gamma   90.00
#
_symmetry.space_group_name_H-M   'P 1'
#
loop_
_entity.id
_entity.type
_entity.pdbx_description
1 polymer ?
#
loop_
_entity_poly.entity_id
_entity_poly.type
_entity_poly.pdbx_seq_one_letter_code
_entity_poly.pdbx_strand_id
1 'polypeptide(L)'
;MAHATGTCIGSVLVGDRAMSLIKWTINHIAPAFIVTSPVTSYVDQIWSIHKNRSSAGFSLDIPLIMLVSSITKLFYWFGAHYDTPLLIQALVMCVVQVVLLHVALQNRPPVGAQHSLNQPFAGAKEGPQGFLVHRPYDFWQWRNQRPYWSFLAYYTAALAILQLLIGPNETYVQIQGFVALGVEAILPIPQILENHRLRSSKGFRVSVLVNWLIGDAFKMTYFFMSEGGIPWAFKLCGMFQAACDCYLGVQYWMYEQGTLRADDGVAKGF
;
A
#
# COMPACT_ATOMS: atom_id res chain seq x y z
N MET A 1 -2.70 -55.30 -22.80
CA MET A 1 -2.98 -54.59 -21.53
C MET A 1 -1.69 -54.00 -20.94
N ALA A 2 -1.08 -53.00 -21.58
CA ALA A 2 0.16 -52.39 -21.07
C ALA A 2 0.35 -50.93 -21.55
N HIS A 3 -0.71 -50.10 -21.49
CA HIS A 3 -0.64 -48.73 -22.02
C HIS A 3 -1.24 -47.63 -21.13
N ALA A 4 -1.54 -47.91 -19.85
CA ALA A 4 -2.23 -46.93 -18.97
C ALA A 4 -1.43 -46.51 -17.71
N THR A 5 -0.28 -47.11 -17.41
CA THR A 5 0.47 -46.84 -16.15
C THR A 5 1.52 -45.74 -16.25
N GLY A 6 1.98 -45.37 -17.45
CA GLY A 6 3.02 -44.34 -17.64
C GLY A 6 2.53 -42.90 -17.47
N THR A 7 1.27 -42.62 -17.82
CA THR A 7 0.70 -41.26 -17.79
C THR A 7 0.40 -40.77 -16.37
N CYS A 8 0.04 -41.67 -15.44
CA CYS A 8 -0.29 -41.34 -14.06
C CYS A 8 0.96 -41.07 -13.20
N ILE A 9 2.07 -41.78 -13.46
CA ILE A 9 3.34 -41.57 -12.73
C ILE A 9 4.01 -40.27 -13.20
N GLY A 10 3.93 -39.96 -14.50
CA GLY A 10 4.43 -38.70 -15.05
C GLY A 10 3.69 -37.47 -14.52
N SER A 11 2.36 -37.53 -14.39
CA SER A 11 1.56 -36.42 -13.84
C SER A 11 1.80 -36.21 -12.34
N VAL A 12 1.99 -37.28 -11.56
CA VAL A 12 2.33 -37.21 -10.13
C VAL A 12 3.73 -36.63 -9.92
N LEU A 13 4.74 -37.09 -10.66
CA LEU A 13 6.12 -36.56 -10.54
C LEU A 13 6.24 -35.10 -11.00
N VAL A 14 5.47 -34.69 -12.02
CA VAL A 14 5.39 -33.28 -12.44
C VAL A 14 4.66 -32.46 -11.38
N GLY A 15 3.59 -32.99 -10.78
CA GLY A 15 2.88 -32.38 -9.66
C GLY A 15 3.78 -32.16 -8.44
N ASP A 16 4.60 -33.14 -8.08
CA ASP A 16 5.53 -33.06 -6.95
C ASP A 16 6.66 -32.05 -7.19
N ARG A 17 7.18 -31.99 -8.43
CA ARG A 17 8.19 -30.98 -8.82
C ARG A 17 7.61 -29.57 -8.90
N ALA A 18 6.39 -29.42 -9.40
CA ALA A 18 5.71 -28.13 -9.41
C ALA A 18 5.42 -27.66 -7.97
N MET A 19 4.95 -28.55 -7.11
CA MET A 19 4.71 -28.27 -5.70
C MET A 19 6.01 -27.91 -4.96
N SER A 20 7.12 -28.58 -5.26
CA SER A 20 8.42 -28.26 -4.65
C SER A 20 8.98 -26.92 -5.11
N LEU A 21 8.84 -26.56 -6.40
CA LEU A 21 9.22 -25.26 -6.93
C LEU A 21 8.36 -24.13 -6.34
N ILE A 22 7.05 -24.35 -6.21
CA ILE A 22 6.12 -23.41 -5.59
C ILE A 22 6.50 -23.18 -4.12
N LYS A 23 6.69 -24.25 -3.34
CA LYS A 23 7.14 -24.16 -1.95
C LYS A 23 8.49 -23.46 -1.81
N TRP A 24 9.45 -23.77 -2.68
CA TRP A 24 10.74 -23.11 -2.67
C TRP A 24 10.63 -21.61 -2.94
N THR A 25 9.82 -21.22 -3.93
CA THR A 25 9.53 -19.82 -4.28
C THR A 25 8.87 -19.09 -3.10
N ILE A 26 7.89 -19.71 -2.45
CA ILE A 26 7.19 -19.15 -1.28
C ILE A 26 8.16 -18.95 -0.11
N ASN A 27 9.05 -19.90 0.15
CA ASN A 27 9.91 -19.86 1.33
C ASN A 27 11.13 -18.95 1.18
N HIS A 28 11.52 -18.59 -0.05
CA HIS A 28 12.74 -17.80 -0.29
C HIS A 28 12.48 -16.49 -1.04
N ILE A 29 11.65 -16.51 -2.08
CA ILE A 29 11.42 -15.34 -2.94
C ILE A 29 10.37 -14.42 -2.32
N ALA A 30 9.25 -14.96 -1.83
CA ALA A 30 8.16 -14.14 -1.29
C ALA A 30 8.59 -13.32 -0.06
N PRO A 31 9.29 -13.86 0.96
CA PRO A 31 9.85 -13.07 2.06
C PRO A 31 10.78 -11.96 1.59
N ALA A 32 11.71 -12.27 0.68
CA ALA A 32 12.66 -11.29 0.17
C ALA A 32 11.95 -10.16 -0.57
N PHE A 33 10.97 -10.48 -1.41
CA PHE A 33 10.13 -9.51 -2.10
C PHE A 33 9.33 -8.65 -1.11
N ILE A 34 8.65 -9.28 -0.15
CA ILE A 34 7.84 -8.59 0.87
C ILE A 34 8.69 -7.57 1.64
N VAL A 35 9.89 -7.97 2.08
CA VAL A 35 10.82 -7.12 2.83
C VAL A 35 11.39 -5.98 1.98
N THR A 36 11.72 -6.24 0.71
CA THR A 36 12.36 -5.26 -0.19
C THR A 36 11.38 -4.35 -0.91
N SER A 37 10.11 -4.77 -1.02
CA SER A 37 9.05 -4.03 -1.71
C SER A 37 8.89 -2.57 -1.26
N PRO A 38 9.00 -2.19 0.03
CA PRO A 38 8.89 -0.80 0.43
C PRO A 38 10.04 0.03 -0.15
N VAL A 39 11.25 -0.52 -0.14
CA VAL A 39 12.44 0.17 -0.65
C VAL A 39 12.26 0.42 -2.14
N THR A 40 11.95 -0.63 -2.92
CA THR A 40 11.81 -0.51 -4.37
C THR A 40 10.67 0.42 -4.77
N SER A 41 9.55 0.40 -4.03
CA SER A 41 8.37 1.23 -4.34
C SER A 41 8.61 2.73 -4.16
N TYR A 42 9.45 3.11 -3.20
CA TYR A 42 9.63 4.51 -2.82
C TYR A 42 11.01 5.08 -3.15
N VAL A 43 12.01 4.26 -3.49
CA VAL A 43 13.36 4.73 -3.86
C VAL A 43 13.29 5.74 -5.02
N ASP A 44 12.57 5.42 -6.08
CA ASP A 44 12.47 6.31 -7.25
C ASP A 44 11.79 7.63 -6.88
N GLN A 45 10.82 7.57 -5.96
CA GLN A 45 10.10 8.75 -5.49
C GLN A 45 10.98 9.63 -4.60
N ILE A 46 11.72 9.04 -3.65
CA ILE A 46 12.70 9.73 -2.81
C ILE A 46 13.76 10.40 -3.69
N TRP A 47 14.31 9.65 -4.65
CA TRP A 47 15.33 10.13 -5.56
C TRP A 47 14.81 11.26 -6.46
N SER A 48 13.59 11.12 -7.00
CA SER A 48 12.95 12.14 -7.83
C SER A 48 12.76 13.46 -7.06
N ILE A 49 12.24 13.41 -5.82
CA ILE A 49 12.04 14.62 -4.99
C ILE A 49 13.37 15.27 -4.65
N HIS A 50 14.37 14.46 -4.29
CA HIS A 50 15.70 14.96 -3.93
C HIS A 50 16.40 15.62 -5.13
N LYS A 51 16.40 14.95 -6.30
CA LYS A 51 17.03 15.44 -7.53
C LYS A 51 16.35 16.71 -8.05
N ASN A 52 15.02 16.74 -8.03
CA ASN A 52 14.25 17.87 -8.55
C ASN A 52 14.09 19.00 -7.52
N ARG A 53 14.59 18.83 -6.29
CA ARG A 53 14.46 19.78 -5.17
C ARG A 53 13.02 20.24 -4.96
N SER A 54 12.07 19.35 -5.24
CA SER A 54 10.64 19.67 -5.20
C SER A 54 9.81 18.43 -4.93
N SER A 55 8.91 18.51 -3.94
CA SER A 55 7.88 17.52 -3.66
C SER A 55 6.52 17.89 -4.26
N ALA A 56 6.51 18.79 -5.25
CA ALA A 56 5.29 19.17 -5.95
C ALA A 56 4.67 17.95 -6.68
N GLY A 57 3.35 17.80 -6.61
CA GLY A 57 2.65 16.60 -7.12
C GLY A 57 2.76 15.33 -6.24
N PHE A 58 3.55 15.34 -5.16
CA PHE A 58 3.59 14.24 -4.20
C PHE A 58 2.57 14.44 -3.07
N SER A 59 1.91 13.36 -2.65
CA SER A 59 0.98 13.38 -1.52
C SER A 59 1.67 12.92 -0.23
N LEU A 60 1.67 13.81 0.77
CA LEU A 60 2.18 13.49 2.12
C LEU A 60 1.31 12.49 2.87
N ASP A 61 0.07 12.26 2.41
CA ASP A 61 -0.84 11.28 3.02
C ASP A 61 -0.31 9.84 2.86
N ILE A 62 0.51 9.57 1.84
CA ILE A 62 1.14 8.25 1.65
C ILE A 62 2.06 7.94 2.85
N PRO A 63 3.08 8.76 3.20
CA PRO A 63 3.84 8.56 4.42
C PRO A 63 3.01 8.45 5.69
N LEU A 64 1.92 9.23 5.83
CA LEU A 64 1.05 9.15 7.00
C LEU A 64 0.49 7.74 7.18
N ILE A 65 -0.22 7.25 6.16
CA ILE A 65 -0.93 5.97 6.21
C ILE A 65 0.07 4.85 6.47
N MET A 66 1.19 4.86 5.75
CA MET A 66 2.20 3.81 5.84
C MET A 66 2.95 3.83 7.18
N LEU A 67 3.24 5.00 7.75
CA LEU A 67 3.86 5.11 9.09
C LEU A 67 2.90 4.69 10.20
N VAL A 68 1.66 5.18 10.19
CA VAL A 68 0.64 4.83 11.19
C VAL A 68 0.41 3.32 11.18
N SER A 69 0.21 2.73 10.00
CA SER A 69 0.06 1.28 9.85
C SER A 69 1.29 0.54 10.38
N SER A 70 2.49 0.89 9.91
CA SER A 70 3.70 0.11 10.20
C SER A 70 4.14 0.24 11.65
N ILE A 71 4.03 1.41 12.27
CA ILE A 71 4.28 1.60 13.71
C ILE A 71 3.32 0.74 14.52
N THR A 72 2.02 0.73 14.19
CA THR A 72 1.04 -0.12 14.90
C THR A 72 1.36 -1.59 14.76
N LYS A 73 1.84 -2.05 13.58
CA LYS A 73 2.29 -3.44 13.39
C LYS A 73 3.43 -3.81 14.33
N LEU A 74 4.40 -2.91 14.56
CA LEU A 74 5.48 -3.16 15.53
C LEU A 74 4.94 -3.41 16.93
N PHE A 75 3.93 -2.63 17.37
CA PHE A 75 3.27 -2.87 18.66
C PHE A 75 2.40 -4.13 18.66
N TYR A 76 1.71 -4.40 17.56
CA TYR A 76 0.93 -5.62 17.37
C TYR A 76 1.78 -6.87 17.54
N TRP A 77 3.02 -6.87 17.03
CA TRP A 77 3.93 -7.99 17.14
C TRP A 77 4.24 -8.39 18.60
N PHE A 78 4.36 -7.41 19.51
CA PHE A 78 4.56 -7.71 20.93
C PHE A 78 3.38 -8.43 21.58
N GLY A 79 2.15 -8.19 21.10
CA GLY A 79 0.96 -8.89 21.56
C GLY A 79 0.72 -10.23 20.85
N ALA A 80 1.03 -10.31 19.55
CA ALA A 80 0.89 -11.49 18.74
C ALA A 80 2.08 -11.59 17.76
N HIS A 81 3.00 -12.51 18.05
CA HIS A 81 4.23 -12.70 17.28
C HIS A 81 3.91 -13.32 15.92
N TYR A 82 3.61 -12.46 14.95
CA TYR A 82 3.46 -12.86 13.56
C TYR A 82 4.85 -13.03 12.88
N ASP A 83 4.83 -13.59 11.68
CA ASP A 83 6.04 -14.08 11.02
C ASP A 83 7.11 -12.99 10.77
N THR A 84 8.37 -13.38 10.88
CA THR A 84 9.53 -12.48 10.92
C THR A 84 9.67 -11.61 9.65
N PRO A 85 9.46 -12.13 8.43
CA PRO A 85 9.52 -11.30 7.22
C PRO A 85 8.53 -10.12 7.24
N LEU A 86 7.35 -10.29 7.84
CA LEU A 86 6.36 -9.21 7.97
C LEU A 86 6.79 -8.18 9.02
N LEU A 87 7.51 -8.60 10.06
CA LEU A 87 8.06 -7.68 11.06
C LEU A 87 9.17 -6.84 10.43
N ILE A 88 10.10 -7.49 9.71
CA ILE A 88 11.16 -6.81 8.98
C ILE A 88 10.55 -5.85 7.94
N GLN A 89 9.51 -6.27 7.22
CA GLN A 89 8.79 -5.40 6.28
C GLN A 89 8.22 -4.15 6.95
N ALA A 90 7.60 -4.28 8.14
CA ALA A 90 7.10 -3.13 8.88
C ALA A 90 8.22 -2.19 9.35
N LEU A 91 9.36 -2.74 9.83
CA LEU A 91 10.54 -1.96 10.21
C LEU A 91 11.13 -1.19 9.02
N VAL A 92 11.35 -1.88 7.90
CA VAL A 92 11.86 -1.28 6.66
C VAL A 92 10.90 -0.21 6.15
N MET A 93 9.59 -0.47 6.18
CA MET A 93 8.58 0.52 5.81
C MET A 93 8.65 1.77 6.68
N CYS A 94 8.78 1.63 8.01
CA CYS A 94 8.97 2.77 8.91
C CYS A 94 10.17 3.63 8.50
N VAL A 95 11.32 3.01 8.26
CA VAL A 95 12.56 3.72 7.87
C VAL A 95 12.36 4.44 6.54
N VAL A 96 11.89 3.74 5.50
CA VAL A 96 11.68 4.30 4.16
C VAL A 96 10.71 5.47 4.21
N GLN A 97 9.62 5.36 4.96
CA GLN A 97 8.61 6.41 5.04
C GLN A 97 9.04 7.61 5.88
N VAL A 98 9.86 7.41 6.92
CA VAL A 98 10.51 8.52 7.64
C VAL A 98 11.43 9.30 6.69
N VAL A 99 12.24 8.60 5.89
CA VAL A 99 13.13 9.23 4.90
C VAL A 99 12.33 9.96 3.84
N LEU A 100 11.30 9.33 3.27
CA LEU A 100 10.43 9.94 2.26
C LEU A 100 9.72 11.18 2.80
N LEU A 101 9.15 11.10 4.01
CA LEU A 101 8.51 12.23 4.67
C LEU A 101 9.51 13.38 4.88
N HIS A 102 10.70 13.07 5.40
CA HIS A 102 11.75 14.06 5.62
C HIS A 102 12.15 14.79 4.33
N VAL A 103 12.47 14.02 3.27
CA VAL A 103 12.85 14.57 1.97
C VAL A 103 11.70 15.38 1.36
N ALA A 104 10.46 14.91 1.49
CA ALA A 104 9.28 15.62 0.98
C ALA A 104 9.00 16.94 1.72
N LEU A 105 9.21 16.98 3.04
CA LEU A 105 9.04 18.19 3.85
C LEU A 105 10.14 19.23 3.60
N GLN A 106 11.39 18.79 3.42
CA GLN A 106 12.51 19.69 3.11
C GLN A 106 12.38 20.35 1.73
N ASN A 107 11.85 19.63 0.76
CA ASN A 107 11.73 20.09 -0.62
C ASN A 107 10.30 20.58 -0.95
N ARG A 108 9.55 21.08 0.04
CA ARG A 108 8.17 21.53 -0.18
C ARG A 108 8.14 22.83 -1.00
N PRO A 109 7.36 22.89 -2.10
CA PRO A 109 7.31 24.09 -2.93
C PRO A 109 6.72 25.30 -2.17
N PRO A 110 7.03 26.53 -2.59
CA PRO A 110 6.43 27.75 -2.06
C PRO A 110 4.90 27.75 -2.20
N VAL A 111 4.23 28.52 -1.35
CA VAL A 111 2.76 28.63 -1.32
C VAL A 111 2.26 29.08 -2.71
N GLY A 112 1.34 28.32 -3.31
CA GLY A 112 0.75 28.60 -4.63
C GLY A 112 1.21 27.67 -5.77
N ALA A 113 2.44 27.13 -5.74
CA ALA A 113 2.94 26.22 -6.79
C ALA A 113 2.43 24.77 -6.65
N GLN A 114 1.60 24.51 -5.63
CA GLN A 114 1.15 23.18 -5.23
C GLN A 114 -0.21 22.78 -5.83
N HIS A 115 -1.01 23.75 -6.28
CA HIS A 115 -2.40 23.53 -6.73
C HIS A 115 -2.51 23.08 -8.20
N SER A 116 -1.43 23.12 -8.98
CA SER A 116 -1.44 22.89 -10.43
C SER A 116 -0.89 21.53 -10.87
N LEU A 117 -0.66 20.59 -9.95
CA LEU A 117 -0.02 19.30 -10.26
C LEU A 117 -0.87 18.12 -9.79
N ASN A 118 -0.99 17.08 -10.64
CA ASN A 118 -1.68 15.83 -10.34
C ASN A 118 -1.07 15.17 -9.08
N GLN A 119 -1.75 15.34 -7.94
CA GLN A 119 -1.41 14.64 -6.71
C GLN A 119 -2.25 13.36 -6.61
N PRO A 120 -1.64 12.20 -6.30
CA PRO A 120 -2.41 11.03 -5.87
C PRO A 120 -3.30 11.43 -4.69
N PHE A 121 -4.58 11.06 -4.74
CA PHE A 121 -5.58 11.39 -3.71
C PHE A 121 -5.96 12.89 -3.59
N ALA A 122 -5.68 13.71 -4.61
CA ALA A 122 -6.10 15.12 -4.63
C ALA A 122 -7.61 15.31 -4.41
N GLY A 123 -8.43 14.42 -5.00
CA GLY A 123 -9.88 14.48 -4.91
C GLY A 123 -10.47 14.33 -3.50
N ALA A 124 -9.74 13.75 -2.55
CA ALA A 124 -10.15 13.74 -1.15
C ALA A 124 -10.18 15.15 -0.51
N LYS A 125 -9.55 16.14 -1.16
CA LYS A 125 -9.49 17.54 -0.71
C LYS A 125 -10.62 18.39 -1.30
N GLU A 126 -11.19 17.98 -2.43
CA GLU A 126 -12.27 18.66 -3.13
C GLU A 126 -13.59 17.90 -2.89
N GLY A 127 -14.49 18.44 -2.09
CA GLY A 127 -15.78 17.81 -1.79
C GLY A 127 -16.67 17.66 -3.03
N PRO A 128 -17.81 16.94 -2.92
CA PRO A 128 -18.68 16.56 -4.05
C PRO A 128 -19.24 17.72 -4.89
N GLN A 129 -19.05 18.98 -4.47
CA GLN A 129 -19.60 20.19 -5.09
C GLN A 129 -18.57 21.34 -5.14
N GLY A 130 -17.26 21.06 -5.08
CA GLY A 130 -16.23 22.11 -5.05
C GLY A 130 -16.07 22.81 -3.69
N PHE A 131 -16.69 22.27 -2.64
CA PHE A 131 -16.40 22.70 -1.27
C PHE A 131 -15.06 22.11 -0.83
N LEU A 132 -14.10 22.95 -0.45
CA LEU A 132 -12.84 22.47 0.13
C LEU A 132 -13.17 21.70 1.42
N VAL A 133 -12.88 20.41 1.46
CA VAL A 133 -12.99 19.62 2.70
C VAL A 133 -11.80 20.02 3.58
N HIS A 134 -11.98 21.08 4.35
CA HIS A 134 -10.98 21.52 5.30
C HIS A 134 -10.83 20.45 6.38
N ARG A 135 -9.66 19.82 6.44
CA ARG A 135 -9.38 18.85 7.50
C ARG A 135 -9.40 19.57 8.84
N PRO A 136 -10.00 19.01 9.91
CA PRO A 136 -9.92 19.62 11.24
C PRO A 136 -8.45 19.89 11.59
N TYR A 137 -8.15 21.13 11.99
CA TYR A 137 -6.81 21.58 12.39
C TYR A 137 -5.69 21.41 11.33
N ASP A 138 -6.05 21.39 10.04
CA ASP A 138 -5.11 21.14 8.93
C ASP A 138 -4.30 19.86 9.14
N PHE A 139 -4.94 18.82 9.69
CA PHE A 139 -4.25 17.59 10.05
C PHE A 139 -3.44 17.04 8.86
N TRP A 140 -2.14 16.85 9.11
CA TRP A 140 -1.15 16.40 8.13
C TRP A 140 -0.93 17.33 6.92
N GLN A 141 -1.45 18.55 6.97
CA GLN A 141 -1.31 19.59 5.94
C GLN A 141 -0.53 20.82 6.44
N TRP A 142 0.00 20.76 7.67
CA TRP A 142 0.75 21.86 8.30
C TRP A 142 1.92 22.35 7.46
N ARG A 143 2.16 23.67 7.48
CA ARG A 143 3.30 24.28 6.77
C ARG A 143 4.65 23.96 7.43
N ASN A 144 4.66 23.94 8.75
CA ASN A 144 5.84 23.63 9.54
C ASN A 144 6.07 22.11 9.59
N GLN A 145 7.33 21.69 9.58
CA GLN A 145 7.70 20.27 9.67
C GLN A 145 7.56 19.68 11.08
N ARG A 146 7.68 20.51 12.14
CA ARG A 146 7.66 20.04 13.53
C ARG A 146 6.39 19.24 13.91
N PRO A 147 5.17 19.69 13.57
CA PRO A 147 3.94 18.97 13.89
C PRO A 147 3.89 17.52 13.39
N TYR A 148 4.49 17.22 12.23
CA TYR A 148 4.56 15.86 11.69
C TYR A 148 5.33 14.93 12.62
N TRP A 149 6.52 15.37 13.05
CA TRP A 149 7.37 14.59 13.96
C TRP A 149 6.78 14.50 15.36
N SER A 150 6.16 15.59 15.85
CA SER A 150 5.44 15.60 17.13
C SER A 150 4.28 14.61 17.11
N PHE A 151 3.48 14.58 16.04
CA PHE A 151 2.40 13.61 15.90
C PHE A 151 2.92 12.17 15.95
N LEU A 152 3.96 11.84 15.17
CA LEU A 152 4.53 10.49 15.16
C LEU A 152 5.07 10.10 16.54
N ALA A 153 5.76 11.01 17.23
CA ALA A 153 6.27 10.76 18.57
C ALA A 153 5.13 10.51 19.58
N TYR A 154 4.09 11.35 19.59
CA TYR A 154 2.93 11.17 20.47
C TYR A 154 2.15 9.91 20.13
N TYR A 155 2.01 9.58 18.85
CA TYR A 155 1.34 8.37 18.39
C TYR A 155 2.07 7.11 18.88
N THR A 156 3.39 7.04 18.69
CA THR A 156 4.21 5.94 19.19
C THR A 156 4.18 5.85 20.72
N ALA A 157 4.26 6.98 21.42
CA ALA A 157 4.17 7.01 22.88
C ALA A 157 2.80 6.53 23.39
N ALA A 158 1.71 6.93 22.74
CA ALA A 158 0.37 6.48 23.07
C ALA A 158 0.22 4.96 22.88
N LEU A 159 0.73 4.41 21.77
CA LEU A 159 0.75 2.96 21.55
C LEU A 159 1.59 2.23 22.60
N ALA A 160 2.73 2.79 23.00
CA ALA A 160 3.55 2.23 24.08
C ALA A 160 2.81 2.22 25.42
N ILE A 161 2.14 3.31 25.77
CA ILE A 161 1.33 3.40 26.99
C ILE A 161 0.18 2.37 26.94
N LEU A 162 -0.56 2.28 25.83
CA LEU A 162 -1.62 1.30 25.67
C LEU A 162 -1.08 -0.13 25.78
N GLN A 163 0.06 -0.43 25.15
CA GLN A 163 0.69 -1.74 25.23
C GLN A 163 1.10 -2.09 26.68
N LEU A 164 1.58 -1.13 27.47
CA LEU A 164 1.92 -1.34 28.88
C LEU A 164 0.69 -1.54 29.77
N LEU A 165 -0.40 -0.81 29.50
CA LEU A 165 -1.61 -0.85 30.33
C LEU A 165 -2.51 -2.06 30.03
N ILE A 166 -2.66 -2.42 28.75
CA ILE A 166 -3.65 -3.41 28.30
C ILE A 166 -3.08 -4.45 27.30
N GLY A 167 -1.76 -4.51 27.13
CA GLY A 167 -1.09 -5.45 26.22
C GLY A 167 -1.41 -6.95 26.44
N PRO A 168 -1.63 -7.43 27.68
CA PRO A 168 -2.03 -8.83 27.91
C PRO A 168 -3.46 -9.17 27.46
N ASN A 169 -4.29 -8.17 27.11
CA ASN A 169 -5.67 -8.39 26.69
C ASN A 169 -5.72 -8.82 25.21
N GLU A 170 -6.15 -10.06 24.95
CA GLU A 170 -6.23 -10.62 23.59
C GLU A 170 -7.14 -9.82 22.66
N THR A 171 -8.28 -9.31 23.16
CA THR A 171 -9.20 -8.47 22.36
C THR A 171 -8.51 -7.19 21.93
N TYR A 172 -7.76 -6.55 22.82
CA TYR A 172 -6.95 -5.37 22.47
C TYR A 172 -5.94 -5.70 21.37
N VAL A 173 -5.19 -6.81 21.53
CA VAL A 173 -4.19 -7.24 20.55
C VAL A 173 -4.83 -7.52 19.18
N GLN A 174 -6.00 -8.16 19.15
CA GLN A 174 -6.73 -8.42 17.90
C GLN A 174 -7.20 -7.12 17.24
N ILE A 175 -7.82 -6.20 18.00
CA ILE A 175 -8.24 -4.89 17.50
C ILE A 175 -7.03 -4.11 16.98
N GLN A 176 -5.92 -4.11 17.70
CA GLN A 176 -4.68 -3.45 17.29
C GLN A 176 -4.17 -4.01 15.96
N GLY A 177 -4.21 -5.32 15.77
CA GLY A 177 -3.87 -5.97 14.48
C GLY A 177 -4.77 -5.53 13.33
N PHE A 178 -6.09 -5.53 13.53
CA PHE A 178 -7.04 -5.07 12.52
C PHE A 178 -6.92 -3.56 12.21
N VAL A 179 -6.63 -2.73 13.21
CA VAL A 179 -6.37 -1.29 12.99
C VAL A 179 -5.06 -1.11 12.20
N ALA A 180 -3.99 -1.80 12.60
CA ALA A 180 -2.69 -1.71 11.96
C ALA A 180 -2.77 -2.04 10.45
N LEU A 181 -3.48 -3.12 10.11
CA LEU A 181 -3.58 -3.62 8.75
C LEU A 181 -4.71 -2.95 7.97
N GLY A 182 -5.81 -2.61 8.64
CA GLY A 182 -6.94 -1.89 8.05
C GLY A 182 -6.55 -0.50 7.55
N VAL A 183 -5.69 0.22 8.28
CA VAL A 183 -5.16 1.53 7.83
C VAL A 183 -4.41 1.42 6.50
N GLU A 184 -3.60 0.37 6.29
CA GLU A 184 -2.95 0.13 4.99
C GLU A 184 -3.97 -0.29 3.92
N ALA A 185 -4.89 -1.18 4.29
CA ALA A 185 -5.84 -1.77 3.36
C ALA A 185 -6.82 -0.76 2.72
N ILE A 186 -7.06 0.39 3.39
CA ILE A 186 -7.89 1.48 2.85
C ILE A 186 -7.12 2.45 1.94
N LEU A 187 -5.80 2.33 1.82
CA LEU A 187 -4.97 3.21 0.99
C LEU A 187 -5.47 3.38 -0.45
N PRO A 188 -5.97 2.33 -1.15
CA PRO A 188 -6.43 2.46 -2.53
C PRO A 188 -7.77 3.21 -2.68
N ILE A 189 -8.58 3.27 -1.62
CA ILE A 189 -9.97 3.77 -1.66
C ILE A 189 -10.07 5.21 -2.20
N PRO A 190 -9.27 6.19 -1.75
CA PRO A 190 -9.44 7.56 -2.24
C PRO A 190 -9.13 7.67 -3.74
N GLN A 191 -8.24 6.82 -4.28
CA GLN A 191 -8.01 6.75 -5.73
C GLN A 191 -9.19 6.12 -6.46
N ILE A 192 -9.80 5.07 -5.89
CA ILE A 192 -11.00 4.43 -6.45
C ILE A 192 -12.14 5.43 -6.60
N LEU A 193 -12.39 6.22 -5.54
CA LEU A 193 -13.42 7.24 -5.52
C LEU A 193 -13.14 8.33 -6.54
N GLU A 194 -11.88 8.74 -6.68
CA GLU A 194 -11.51 9.80 -7.62
C GLU A 194 -11.65 9.36 -9.08
N ASN A 195 -11.16 8.17 -9.41
CA ASN A 195 -11.34 7.60 -10.75
C ASN A 195 -12.83 7.49 -11.09
N HIS A 196 -13.66 7.09 -10.12
CA HIS A 196 -15.10 7.00 -10.32
C HIS A 196 -15.75 8.37 -10.55
N ARG A 197 -15.34 9.39 -9.76
CA ARG A 197 -15.84 10.76 -9.86
C ARG A 197 -15.45 11.41 -11.19
N LEU A 198 -14.18 11.31 -11.57
CA LEU A 198 -13.65 11.90 -12.79
C LEU A 198 -13.97 11.08 -14.05
N ARG A 199 -14.44 9.84 -13.89
CA ARG A 199 -14.62 8.85 -14.97
C ARG A 199 -13.35 8.73 -15.83
N SER A 200 -12.19 8.89 -15.20
CA SER A 200 -10.88 8.94 -15.83
C SER A 200 -9.82 8.44 -14.86
N SER A 201 -8.83 7.73 -15.41
CA SER A 201 -7.62 7.32 -14.68
C SER A 201 -6.42 8.23 -15.02
N LYS A 202 -6.65 9.37 -15.69
CA LYS A 202 -5.60 10.33 -16.06
C LYS A 202 -4.93 10.88 -14.78
N GLY A 203 -3.60 10.80 -14.73
CA GLY A 203 -2.80 11.21 -13.58
C GLY A 203 -2.46 10.09 -12.59
N PHE A 204 -3.11 8.93 -12.70
CA PHE A 204 -2.71 7.73 -11.94
C PHE A 204 -1.53 7.04 -12.61
N ARG A 205 -0.46 6.77 -11.86
CA ARG A 205 0.76 6.18 -12.41
C ARG A 205 0.60 4.67 -12.55
N VAL A 206 0.61 4.17 -13.79
CA VAL A 206 0.50 2.73 -14.10
C VAL A 206 1.53 1.88 -13.36
N SER A 207 2.77 2.38 -13.24
CA SER A 207 3.83 1.68 -12.52
C SER A 207 3.48 1.43 -11.05
N VAL A 208 2.75 2.35 -10.40
CA VAL A 208 2.29 2.20 -9.01
C VAL A 208 1.24 1.11 -8.92
N LEU A 209 0.25 1.12 -9.82
CA LEU A 209 -0.80 0.08 -9.89
C LEU A 209 -0.21 -1.31 -10.11
N VAL A 210 0.70 -1.46 -11.06
CA VAL A 210 1.35 -2.74 -11.35
C VAL A 210 2.12 -3.24 -10.13
N ASN A 211 2.86 -2.36 -9.45
CA ASN A 211 3.60 -2.72 -8.25
C ASN A 211 2.67 -3.13 -7.08
N TRP A 212 1.51 -2.48 -6.93
CA TRP A 212 0.49 -2.89 -5.95
C TRP A 212 -0.08 -4.28 -6.26
N LEU A 213 -0.51 -4.52 -7.51
CA LEU A 213 -1.04 -5.83 -7.92
C LEU A 213 -0.02 -6.97 -7.76
N ILE A 214 1.24 -6.73 -8.14
CA ILE A 214 2.33 -7.70 -7.96
C ILE A 214 2.57 -7.94 -6.46
N GLY A 215 2.63 -6.87 -5.66
CA GLY A 215 2.84 -6.98 -4.23
C GLY A 215 1.73 -7.75 -3.52
N ASP A 216 0.48 -7.52 -3.90
CA ASP A 216 -0.66 -8.22 -3.35
C ASP A 216 -0.70 -9.68 -3.77
N ALA A 217 -0.31 -10.02 -5.00
CA ALA A 217 -0.15 -11.42 -5.41
C ALA A 217 0.89 -12.15 -4.53
N PHE A 218 2.07 -11.56 -4.33
CA PHE A 218 3.09 -12.14 -3.45
C PHE A 218 2.63 -12.23 -1.99
N LYS A 219 1.96 -11.21 -1.47
CA LYS A 219 1.38 -11.23 -0.11
C LYS A 219 0.33 -12.34 0.02
N MET A 220 -0.58 -12.49 -0.95
CA MET A 220 -1.63 -13.53 -0.90
C MET A 220 -1.02 -14.93 -0.93
N THR A 221 -0.08 -15.16 -1.84
CA THR A 221 0.69 -16.41 -1.89
C THR A 221 1.38 -16.69 -0.56
N TYR A 222 2.03 -15.69 0.04
CA TYR A 222 2.67 -15.84 1.33
C TYR A 222 1.68 -16.13 2.46
N PHE A 223 0.62 -15.33 2.62
CA PHE A 223 -0.34 -15.46 3.73
C PHE A 223 -1.07 -16.79 3.79
N PHE A 224 -1.35 -17.40 2.64
CA PHE A 224 -2.12 -18.65 2.57
C PHE A 224 -1.27 -19.89 2.37
N MET A 225 -0.04 -19.76 1.87
CA MET A 225 0.79 -20.90 1.51
C MET A 225 2.08 -21.00 2.35
N SER A 226 2.44 -19.98 3.14
CA SER A 226 3.53 -20.10 4.10
C SER A 226 3.16 -21.05 5.24
N GLU A 227 4.14 -21.83 5.71
CA GLU A 227 3.96 -22.69 6.89
C GLU A 227 3.84 -21.87 8.20
N GLY A 228 4.21 -20.59 8.16
CA GLY A 228 4.03 -19.65 9.27
C GLY A 228 2.56 -19.41 9.57
N GLY A 229 2.18 -19.49 10.85
CA GLY A 229 0.83 -19.18 11.32
C GLY A 229 0.49 -17.70 11.20
N ILE A 230 0.20 -17.23 9.98
CA ILE A 230 -0.14 -15.81 9.72
C ILE A 230 -1.51 -15.47 10.35
N PRO A 231 -1.59 -14.44 11.21
CA PRO A 231 -2.85 -14.04 11.85
C PRO A 231 -3.93 -13.65 10.85
N TRP A 232 -5.20 -13.88 11.22
CA TRP A 232 -6.35 -13.57 10.37
C TRP A 232 -6.48 -12.09 10.00
N ALA A 233 -5.98 -11.18 10.83
CA ALA A 233 -5.95 -9.76 10.48
C ALA A 233 -5.17 -9.52 9.17
N PHE A 234 -4.02 -10.16 8.97
CA PHE A 234 -3.23 -10.04 7.73
C PHE A 234 -3.98 -10.59 6.53
N LYS A 235 -4.62 -11.75 6.70
CA LYS A 235 -5.37 -12.41 5.63
C LYS A 235 -6.57 -11.58 5.19
N LEU A 236 -7.42 -11.16 6.13
CA LEU A 236 -8.65 -10.42 5.82
C LEU A 236 -8.37 -9.03 5.25
N CYS A 237 -7.49 -8.26 5.91
CA CYS A 237 -7.13 -6.92 5.42
C CYS A 237 -6.36 -7.00 4.10
N GLY A 238 -5.48 -7.99 3.94
CA GLY A 238 -4.74 -8.21 2.70
C GLY A 238 -5.65 -8.60 1.53
N MET A 239 -6.65 -9.46 1.76
CA MET A 239 -7.65 -9.79 0.72
C MET A 239 -8.50 -8.57 0.34
N PHE A 240 -8.89 -7.75 1.32
CA PHE A 240 -9.63 -6.52 1.05
C PHE A 240 -8.78 -5.55 0.21
N GLN A 241 -7.52 -5.34 0.58
CA GLN A 241 -6.59 -4.51 -0.19
C GLN A 241 -6.42 -5.03 -1.61
N ALA A 242 -6.16 -6.33 -1.79
CA ALA A 242 -6.03 -6.97 -3.08
C ALA A 242 -7.28 -6.83 -3.96
N ALA A 243 -8.48 -6.88 -3.34
CA ALA A 243 -9.73 -6.62 -4.06
C ALA A 243 -9.83 -5.16 -4.52
N CYS A 244 -9.46 -4.20 -3.67
CA CYS A 244 -9.43 -2.79 -4.02
C CYS A 244 -8.42 -2.49 -5.14
N ASP A 245 -7.23 -3.06 -5.09
CA ASP A 245 -6.19 -2.86 -6.11
C ASP A 245 -6.57 -3.53 -7.44
N CYS A 246 -7.17 -4.72 -7.40
CA CYS A 246 -7.79 -5.33 -8.59
C CYS A 246 -8.88 -4.41 -9.18
N TYR A 247 -9.72 -3.80 -8.33
CA TYR A 247 -10.76 -2.89 -8.79
C TYR A 247 -10.19 -1.62 -9.43
N LEU A 248 -9.09 -1.07 -8.91
CA LEU A 248 -8.35 0.00 -9.59
C LEU A 248 -7.84 -0.43 -10.96
N GLY A 249 -7.36 -1.68 -11.09
CA GLY A 249 -6.97 -2.26 -12.37
C GLY A 249 -8.13 -2.28 -13.38
N VAL A 250 -9.31 -2.68 -12.92
CA VAL A 250 -10.54 -2.65 -13.74
C VAL A 250 -10.90 -1.22 -14.14
N GLN A 251 -10.89 -0.26 -13.21
CA GLN A 251 -11.15 1.15 -13.52
C GLN A 251 -10.16 1.71 -14.55
N TYR A 252 -8.87 1.37 -14.41
CA TYR A 252 -7.84 1.79 -15.35
C TYR A 252 -8.15 1.32 -16.77
N TRP A 253 -8.43 0.02 -16.93
CA TRP A 253 -8.77 -0.58 -18.23
C TRP A 253 -10.07 0.00 -18.84
N MET A 254 -11.10 0.20 -18.02
CA MET A 254 -12.39 0.74 -18.49
C MET A 254 -12.28 2.19 -18.98
N TYR A 255 -11.59 3.05 -18.23
CA TYR A 255 -11.51 4.48 -18.56
C TYR A 255 -10.49 4.79 -19.67
N GLU A 256 -9.45 3.96 -19.83
CA GLU A 256 -8.55 4.05 -20.98
C GLU A 256 -9.28 3.77 -22.30
N GLN A 257 -10.09 2.71 -22.36
CA GLN A 257 -10.92 2.42 -23.53
C GLN A 257 -11.98 3.49 -23.82
N GLY A 258 -12.57 4.07 -22.78
CA GLY A 258 -13.54 5.15 -22.94
C GLY A 258 -12.91 6.40 -23.58
N THR A 259 -11.67 6.70 -23.24
CA THR A 259 -10.93 7.85 -23.81
C THR A 259 -10.57 7.59 -25.28
N LEU A 260 -10.04 6.41 -25.60
CA LEU A 260 -9.68 6.04 -26.98
C LEU A 260 -10.89 6.08 -27.93
N ARG A 261 -12.04 5.56 -27.48
CA ARG A 261 -13.29 5.59 -28.25
C ARG A 261 -13.82 7.00 -28.51
N ALA A 262 -13.64 7.92 -27.56
CA ALA A 262 -14.06 9.31 -27.73
C ALA A 262 -13.19 10.04 -28.76
N ASP A 263 -11.87 9.84 -28.70
CA ASP A 263 -10.92 10.44 -29.65
C ASP A 263 -11.12 9.89 -31.08
N ASP A 264 -11.38 8.58 -31.23
CA ASP A 264 -11.72 7.95 -32.52
C ASP A 264 -13.04 8.49 -33.12
N GLY A 265 -14.02 8.81 -32.27
CA GLY A 265 -15.29 9.39 -32.68
C GLY A 265 -15.16 10.83 -33.18
N VAL A 266 -14.27 11.61 -32.56
CA VAL A 266 -13.94 12.98 -33.02
C VAL A 266 -13.13 12.95 -34.31
N ALA A 267 -12.18 12.03 -34.46
CA ALA A 267 -11.34 11.91 -35.66
C ALA A 267 -12.14 11.48 -36.91
N LYS A 268 -13.28 10.80 -36.74
CA LYS A 268 -14.19 10.41 -37.84
C LYS A 268 -15.30 11.42 -38.12
N GLY A 269 -15.36 12.52 -37.37
CA GLY A 269 -16.37 13.58 -37.49
C GLY A 269 -15.99 14.75 -38.40
N PHE A 270 -14.92 14.63 -39.20
CA PHE A 270 -14.50 15.57 -40.23
C PHE A 270 -14.44 14.89 -41.60
#